data_AF-A0A352NCP1-F1
#
_entry.id   AF-A0A352NCP1-F1
#
_cell.length_a   1.000
_cell.length_b   1.000
_cell.length_c   1.000
_cell.angle_alpha   90.00
_cell.angle_beta   90.00
_cell.angle_gamma   90.00
#
_symmetry.space_group_name_H-M   'P 1'
#
loop_
_entity.id
_entity.type
_entity.pdbx_description
1 polymer ?
#
loop_
_entity_poly.entity_id
_entity_poly.type
_entity_poly.pdbx_seq_one_letter_code
_entity_poly.pdbx_strand_id
1 'polypeptide(L)'
;MDIKENLKSIIDKVEYGQVLKIAMQERGAYAVSEVQGDVVNMALFDDFAAKYLSDQEDLTVVHRKDSELALTSTDFSQFIGGLEAPKHIIFVACLELGTTEIKGFLNALLSTDELENSKVILLDLPQLEYMALRSSMKGKLAL
;
A
#
# COMPACT_ATOMS: atom_id res chain seq x y z
N MET A 1 13.05 -18.84 -4.62
CA MET A 1 12.78 -17.53 -5.24
C MET A 1 12.79 -16.52 -4.11
N ASP A 2 13.61 -15.47 -4.22
CA ASP A 2 13.78 -14.47 -3.16
C ASP A 2 12.44 -13.74 -2.95
N ILE A 3 12.05 -13.52 -1.70
CA ILE A 3 10.85 -12.77 -1.27
C ILE A 3 10.80 -11.41 -2.00
N LYS A 4 11.96 -10.76 -2.18
CA LYS A 4 12.07 -9.47 -2.86
C LYS A 4 11.82 -9.56 -4.38
N GLU A 5 12.20 -10.68 -5.01
CA GLU A 5 11.92 -10.93 -6.43
C GLU A 5 10.43 -11.16 -6.69
N ASN A 6 9.74 -11.81 -5.74
CA ASN A 6 8.28 -11.96 -5.80
C ASN A 6 7.59 -10.60 -5.74
N LEU A 7 7.96 -9.75 -4.77
CA LEU A 7 7.42 -8.39 -4.67
C LEU A 7 7.67 -7.57 -5.93
N LYS A 8 8.89 -7.64 -6.49
CA LYS A 8 9.23 -6.95 -7.74
C LYS A 8 8.35 -7.41 -8.90
N SER A 9 8.17 -8.73 -9.05
CA SER A 9 7.32 -9.30 -10.11
C SER A 9 5.86 -8.87 -9.97
N ILE A 10 5.38 -8.65 -8.75
CA ILE A 10 4.01 -8.15 -8.52
C ILE A 10 3.92 -6.67 -8.90
N ILE A 11 4.84 -5.82 -8.42
CA ILE A 11 4.85 -4.39 -8.75
C ILE A 11 5.00 -4.15 -10.26
N ASP A 12 5.76 -4.98 -10.96
CA ASP A 12 5.96 -4.89 -12.41
C ASP A 12 4.70 -5.19 -13.22
N LYS A 13 3.68 -5.83 -12.61
CA LYS A 13 2.38 -6.08 -13.23
C LYS A 13 1.38 -4.95 -12.97
N VAL A 14 1.72 -3.99 -12.12
CA VAL A 14 0.87 -2.85 -11.78
C VAL A 14 1.33 -1.64 -12.58
N GLU A 15 0.41 -1.02 -13.31
CA GLU A 15 0.67 0.25 -14.00
C GLU A 15 0.45 1.43 -13.03
N TYR A 16 1.08 2.57 -13.30
CA TYR A 16 0.77 3.79 -12.54
C TYR A 16 -0.69 4.21 -12.78
N GLY A 17 -1.35 4.75 -11.75
CA GLY A 17 -2.79 4.97 -11.75
C GLY A 17 -3.62 3.76 -11.31
N GLN A 18 -2.99 2.61 -11.06
CA GLN A 18 -3.71 1.39 -10.66
C GLN A 18 -3.56 1.07 -9.18
N VAL A 19 -4.60 0.39 -8.68
CA VAL A 19 -4.65 -0.16 -7.33
C VAL A 19 -4.78 -1.68 -7.43
N LEU A 20 -3.80 -2.41 -6.92
CA LEU A 20 -3.81 -3.87 -6.88
C LEU A 20 -4.01 -4.36 -5.44
N LYS A 21 -4.86 -5.36 -5.24
CA LYS A 21 -4.89 -6.13 -4.00
C LYS A 21 -3.96 -7.33 -4.10
N ILE A 22 -3.12 -7.53 -3.08
CA ILE A 22 -2.36 -8.76 -2.86
C ILE A 22 -3.06 -9.57 -1.76
N ALA A 23 -3.27 -10.87 -2.02
CA ALA A 23 -3.99 -11.75 -1.12
C ALA A 23 -3.11 -12.25 0.04
N MET A 24 -3.76 -12.59 1.16
CA MET A 24 -3.13 -13.21 2.34
C MET A 24 -2.34 -14.49 2.07
N GLN A 25 -2.64 -15.19 0.97
CA GLN A 25 -1.88 -16.38 0.55
C GLN A 25 -0.49 -16.01 0.01
N GLU A 26 -0.33 -14.78 -0.47
CA GLU A 26 0.94 -14.20 -0.92
C GLU A 26 1.65 -13.46 0.23
N ARG A 27 1.09 -13.46 1.45
CA ARG A 27 1.68 -12.87 2.67
C ARG A 27 3.07 -13.43 2.97
N GLY A 28 3.34 -14.69 2.63
CA GLY A 28 4.69 -15.28 2.73
C GLY A 28 5.77 -14.56 1.90
N ALA A 29 5.38 -13.72 0.94
CA ALA A 29 6.27 -12.87 0.14
C ALA A 29 6.62 -11.54 0.81
N TYR A 30 6.09 -11.23 2.01
CA TYR A 30 6.50 -10.01 2.75
C TYR A 30 6.32 -10.07 4.27
N ALA A 31 5.72 -11.12 4.83
CA ALA A 31 5.59 -11.31 6.27
C ALA A 31 6.75 -12.13 6.86
N VAL A 32 7.20 -11.73 8.04
CA VAL A 32 8.22 -12.45 8.81
C VAL A 32 7.55 -13.55 9.62
N SER A 33 8.18 -14.73 9.69
CA SER A 33 7.68 -15.88 10.50
C SER A 33 8.00 -15.77 12.00
N GLU A 34 8.35 -14.60 12.53
CA GLU A 34 8.76 -14.48 13.93
C GLU A 34 7.62 -14.12 14.88
N VAL A 35 7.70 -14.78 16.02
CA VAL A 35 6.74 -14.87 17.12
C VAL A 35 6.62 -13.51 17.82
N GLN A 36 5.90 -12.56 17.22
CA GLN A 36 5.21 -11.43 17.89
C GLN A 36 4.61 -10.46 16.86
N GLY A 37 3.28 -10.50 16.73
CA GLY A 37 2.48 -9.38 16.20
C GLY A 37 2.41 -9.24 14.68
N ASP A 38 1.19 -9.00 14.19
CA ASP A 38 0.91 -8.51 12.83
C ASP A 38 1.51 -7.10 12.65
N VAL A 39 2.82 -7.00 12.47
CA VAL A 39 3.52 -5.72 12.22
C VAL A 39 4.18 -5.78 10.84
N VAL A 40 3.96 -4.76 10.02
CA VAL A 40 4.61 -4.61 8.71
C VAL A 40 6.13 -4.57 8.86
N ASN A 41 6.86 -5.42 8.12
CA ASN A 41 8.32 -5.44 8.15
C ASN A 41 8.92 -4.30 7.33
N MET A 42 9.08 -3.12 7.95
CA MET A 42 9.66 -1.94 7.30
C MET A 42 11.06 -2.21 6.72
N ALA A 43 11.88 -3.03 7.39
CA ALA A 43 13.22 -3.36 6.91
C ALA A 43 13.21 -4.12 5.56
N LEU A 44 12.17 -4.93 5.30
CA LEU A 44 12.00 -5.56 3.99
C LEU A 44 11.73 -4.54 2.88
N PHE A 45 10.90 -3.52 3.17
CA PHE A 45 10.55 -2.49 2.21
C PHE A 45 11.71 -1.53 1.96
N ASP A 46 12.49 -1.18 2.99
CA ASP A 46 13.71 -0.39 2.85
C ASP A 46 14.75 -1.11 1.98
N ASP A 47 14.96 -2.40 2.25
CA ASP A 47 15.83 -3.26 1.47
C ASP A 47 15.35 -3.40 0.01
N PHE A 48 14.04 -3.52 -0.18
CA PHE A 48 13.43 -3.56 -1.51
C PHE A 48 13.67 -2.24 -2.24
N ALA A 49 13.43 -1.13 -1.55
CA ALA A 49 13.59 0.22 -2.09
C ALA A 49 15.02 0.42 -2.60
N ALA A 50 16.01 0.12 -1.76
CA ALA A 50 17.42 0.24 -2.09
C ALA A 50 17.88 -0.63 -3.27
N LYS A 51 17.21 -1.76 -3.51
CA LYS A 51 17.61 -2.72 -4.55
C LYS A 51 16.88 -2.52 -5.88
N TYR A 52 15.64 -2.04 -5.86
CA TYR A 52 14.75 -2.12 -7.01
C TYR A 52 14.08 -0.82 -7.45
N LEU A 53 14.10 0.24 -6.64
CA LEU A 53 13.57 1.54 -7.08
C LEU A 53 14.54 2.21 -8.04
N SER A 54 13.97 2.93 -9.00
CA SER A 54 14.71 3.88 -9.81
C SER A 54 14.84 5.23 -9.09
N ASP A 55 15.77 6.08 -9.54
CA ASP A 55 15.96 7.44 -9.04
C ASP A 55 14.75 8.37 -9.28
N GLN A 56 13.70 7.87 -9.92
CA GLN A 56 12.45 8.60 -10.20
C GLN A 56 11.28 8.08 -9.36
N GLU A 57 11.52 7.09 -8.51
CA GLU A 57 10.50 6.48 -7.68
C GLU A 57 10.82 6.65 -6.20
N ASP A 58 9.79 6.95 -5.42
CA ASP A 58 9.80 6.74 -3.98
C ASP A 58 8.92 5.55 -3.58
N LEU A 59 9.12 5.10 -2.35
CA LEU A 59 8.30 4.06 -1.75
C LEU A 59 7.76 4.55 -0.41
N THR A 60 6.46 4.39 -0.23
CA THR A 60 5.77 4.71 1.01
C THR A 60 4.98 3.50 1.49
N VAL A 61 5.03 3.25 2.80
CA VAL A 61 4.20 2.23 3.45
C VAL A 61 3.20 2.94 4.37
N VAL A 62 1.91 2.79 4.07
CA VAL A 62 0.81 3.33 4.86
C VAL A 62 0.40 2.29 5.89
N HIS A 63 0.65 2.62 7.15
CA HIS A 63 0.33 1.79 8.31
C HIS A 63 -0.05 2.70 9.49
N ARG A 64 -0.61 2.12 10.56
CA ARG A 64 -0.85 2.88 11.78
C ARG A 64 0.47 3.15 12.50
N LYS A 65 0.63 4.35 13.05
CA LYS A 65 1.74 4.65 13.97
C LYS A 65 1.51 4.07 15.37
N ASP A 66 0.24 3.98 15.76
CA ASP A 66 -0.24 3.39 17.01
C ASP A 66 -1.41 2.46 16.67
N SER A 67 -1.33 1.19 17.06
CA SER A 67 -2.32 0.16 16.71
C SER A 67 -3.73 0.50 17.21
N GLU A 68 -3.84 1.27 18.29
CA GLU A 68 -5.12 1.64 18.91
C GLU A 68 -5.74 2.91 18.30
N LEU A 69 -4.97 3.67 17.52
CA LEU A 69 -5.41 4.95 16.96
C LEU A 69 -5.61 4.85 15.44
N ALA A 70 -6.86 4.98 15.01
CA ALA A 70 -7.19 5.02 13.60
C ALA A 70 -6.56 6.25 12.90
N LEU A 71 -6.11 6.06 11.67
CA LEU A 71 -5.58 7.13 10.84
C LEU A 71 -6.64 8.19 10.56
N THR A 72 -6.22 9.45 10.60
CA THR A 72 -7.05 10.62 10.31
C THR A 72 -6.72 11.21 8.94
N SER A 73 -7.52 12.18 8.50
CA SER A 73 -7.21 12.94 7.28
C SER A 73 -5.85 13.65 7.36
N THR A 74 -5.43 14.07 8.56
CA THR A 74 -4.11 14.69 8.77
C THR A 74 -3.00 13.68 8.49
N ASP A 75 -3.16 12.43 8.93
CA ASP A 75 -2.19 11.37 8.67
C ASP A 75 -2.11 11.04 7.18
N PHE A 76 -3.26 11.00 6.48
CA PHE A 76 -3.28 10.82 5.03
C PHE A 76 -2.53 11.94 4.31
N SER A 77 -2.76 13.19 4.69
CA SER A 77 -2.03 14.34 4.12
C SER A 77 -0.53 14.29 4.41
N GLN A 78 -0.12 13.73 5.56
CA GLN A 78 1.31 13.54 5.86
C GLN A 78 1.94 12.47 4.96
N PHE A 79 1.27 11.33 4.75
CA PHE A 79 1.77 10.31 3.84
C PHE A 79 1.86 10.84 2.41
N ILE A 80 0.84 11.54 1.94
CA ILE A 80 0.81 12.11 0.59
C ILE A 80 1.83 13.24 0.45
N GLY A 81 1.97 14.11 1.44
CA GLY A 81 2.94 15.19 1.42
C GLY A 81 4.41 14.73 1.51
N GLY A 82 4.66 13.47 1.86
CA GLY A 82 5.99 12.86 1.85
C GLY A 82 6.34 12.17 0.52
N LEU A 83 5.45 12.22 -0.47
CA LEU A 83 5.70 11.76 -1.83
C LEU A 83 6.53 12.83 -2.56
N GLU A 84 7.84 12.62 -2.67
CA GLU A 84 8.80 13.62 -3.17
C GLU A 84 9.26 13.33 -4.60
N ALA A 85 9.19 12.08 -5.04
CA ALA A 85 9.62 11.68 -6.37
C ALA A 85 8.53 11.94 -7.44
N PRO A 86 8.85 11.89 -8.74
CA PRO A 86 7.81 12.00 -9.78
C PRO A 86 6.86 10.80 -9.87
N LYS A 87 7.23 9.65 -9.30
CA LYS A 87 6.45 8.42 -9.31
C LYS A 87 6.52 7.72 -7.97
N HIS A 88 5.47 6.99 -7.62
CA HIS A 88 5.32 6.44 -6.27
C HIS A 88 4.95 4.98 -6.29
N ILE A 89 5.54 4.20 -5.39
CA ILE A 89 5.09 2.85 -5.04
C ILE A 89 4.56 2.89 -3.61
N ILE A 90 3.25 2.70 -3.46
CA ILE A 90 2.56 2.85 -2.19
C ILE A 90 2.03 1.51 -1.73
N PHE A 91 2.55 1.00 -0.62
CA PHE A 91 2.01 -0.17 0.06
C PHE A 91 1.03 0.25 1.15
N VAL A 92 -0.14 -0.38 1.22
CA VAL A 92 -1.15 -0.10 2.25
C VAL A 92 -1.37 -1.36 3.08
N ALA A 93 -0.99 -1.31 4.36
CA ALA A 93 -1.07 -2.43 5.29
C ALA A 93 -2.50 -2.65 5.78
N CYS A 94 -3.30 -3.40 5.04
CA CYS A 94 -4.75 -3.42 5.25
C CYS A 94 -5.21 -4.28 6.44
N LEU A 95 -4.34 -5.11 7.04
CA LEU A 95 -4.70 -5.85 8.27
C LEU A 95 -4.80 -4.93 9.48
N GLU A 96 -3.96 -3.91 9.54
CA GLU A 96 -3.91 -2.94 10.63
C GLU A 96 -4.92 -1.80 10.43
N LEU A 97 -5.49 -1.67 9.24
CA LEU A 97 -6.34 -0.55 8.83
C LEU A 97 -7.79 -0.99 8.62
N GLY A 98 -8.73 -0.21 9.16
CA GLY A 98 -10.15 -0.37 8.86
C GLY A 98 -10.47 0.03 7.42
N THR A 99 -11.53 -0.55 6.83
CA THR A 99 -11.98 -0.20 5.47
C THR A 99 -12.24 1.30 5.29
N THR A 100 -12.67 2.00 6.34
CA THR A 100 -12.87 3.45 6.32
C THR A 100 -11.55 4.20 6.15
N GLU A 101 -10.47 3.76 6.81
CA GLU A 101 -9.14 4.37 6.69
C GLU A 101 -8.56 4.14 5.30
N ILE A 102 -8.64 2.91 4.80
CA ILE A 102 -8.18 2.56 3.45
C ILE A 102 -8.93 3.40 2.41
N LYS A 103 -10.26 3.48 2.53
CA LYS A 103 -11.07 4.32 1.65
C LYS A 103 -10.72 5.80 1.80
N GLY A 104 -10.49 6.28 3.01
CA GLY A 104 -10.11 7.65 3.30
C GLY A 104 -8.81 8.04 2.59
N PHE A 105 -7.78 7.21 2.74
CA PHE A 105 -6.50 7.38 2.08
C PHE A 105 -6.61 7.35 0.55
N LEU A 106 -7.33 6.38 -0.02
CA LEU A 106 -7.54 6.31 -1.47
C LEU A 106 -8.30 7.53 -2.04
N ASN A 107 -9.28 8.07 -1.30
CA ASN A 107 -9.94 9.31 -1.72
C ASN A 107 -9.02 10.53 -1.56
N ALA A 108 -8.11 10.53 -0.60
CA ALA A 108 -7.11 11.58 -0.46
C ALA A 108 -6.17 11.60 -1.68
N LEU A 109 -5.63 10.44 -2.08
CA LEU A 109 -4.82 10.30 -3.31
C LEU A 109 -5.56 10.77 -4.57
N LEU A 110 -6.85 10.43 -4.69
CA LEU A 110 -7.69 10.90 -5.80
C LEU A 110 -7.93 12.42 -5.77
N SER A 111 -7.99 13.02 -4.58
CA SER A 111 -8.28 14.45 -4.43
C SER A 111 -7.05 15.33 -4.66
N THR A 112 -5.86 14.74 -4.57
CA THR A 112 -4.57 15.40 -4.83
C THR A 112 -3.99 15.04 -6.20
N ASP A 113 -4.72 14.27 -7.03
CA ASP A 113 -4.28 13.75 -8.33
C ASP A 113 -3.01 12.89 -8.31
N GLU A 114 -2.53 12.50 -7.13
CA GLU A 114 -1.29 11.70 -6.96
C GLU A 114 -1.45 10.24 -7.38
N LEU A 115 -2.70 9.77 -7.46
CA LEU A 115 -2.96 8.40 -7.88
C LEU A 115 -2.40 8.11 -9.27
N GLU A 116 -2.49 9.05 -10.22
CA GLU A 116 -2.05 8.83 -11.61
C GLU A 116 -0.55 8.50 -11.70
N ASN A 117 0.25 9.00 -10.76
CA ASN A 117 1.68 8.75 -10.65
C ASN A 117 2.03 7.62 -9.66
N SER A 118 1.02 6.97 -9.08
CA SER A 118 1.19 5.98 -8.03
C SER A 118 0.83 4.57 -8.49
N LYS A 119 1.62 3.59 -8.09
CA LYS A 119 1.22 2.18 -8.00
C LYS A 119 0.79 1.91 -6.58
N VAL A 120 -0.49 1.62 -6.34
CA VAL A 120 -1.00 1.37 -4.99
C VAL A 120 -1.22 -0.12 -4.80
N ILE A 121 -0.64 -0.70 -3.75
CA ILE A 121 -0.70 -2.11 -3.43
C ILE A 121 -1.37 -2.28 -2.06
N LEU A 122 -2.58 -2.83 -2.06
CA LEU A 122 -3.34 -3.18 -0.86
C LEU A 122 -2.88 -4.55 -0.35
N LEU A 123 -2.09 -4.54 0.72
CA LEU A 123 -1.54 -5.76 1.33
C LEU A 123 -2.57 -6.38 2.25
N ASP A 124 -2.86 -7.68 2.05
CA ASP A 124 -3.69 -8.49 2.95
C ASP A 124 -5.13 -8.00 3.17
N LEU A 125 -5.69 -7.18 2.27
CA LEU A 125 -7.08 -6.72 2.40
C LEU A 125 -8.05 -7.92 2.32
N PRO A 126 -8.83 -8.24 3.38
CA PRO A 126 -9.67 -9.41 3.32
C PRO A 126 -10.80 -9.26 2.29
N GLN A 127 -11.34 -10.39 1.82
CA GLN A 127 -12.14 -10.41 0.59
C GLN A 127 -13.45 -9.62 0.73
N LEU A 128 -14.07 -9.63 1.90
CA LEU A 128 -15.33 -8.93 2.15
C LEU A 128 -15.13 -7.42 2.09
N GLU A 129 -14.08 -6.93 2.74
CA GLU A 129 -13.65 -5.54 2.78
C GLU A 129 -13.24 -5.07 1.40
N TYR A 130 -12.55 -5.92 0.62
CA TYR A 130 -12.24 -5.63 -0.78
C TYR A 130 -13.50 -5.42 -1.62
N MET A 131 -14.49 -6.29 -1.51
CA MET A 131 -15.74 -6.14 -2.26
C MET A 131 -16.50 -4.87 -1.85
N ALA A 132 -16.53 -4.54 -0.55
CA ALA A 132 -17.11 -3.30 -0.05
C ALA A 132 -16.37 -2.06 -0.58
N LEU A 133 -15.03 -2.08 -0.52
CA LEU A 133 -14.17 -1.01 -1.02
C LEU A 133 -14.38 -0.81 -2.53
N ARG A 134 -14.29 -1.88 -3.31
CA ARG A 134 -14.51 -1.89 -4.76
C ARG A 134 -15.88 -1.34 -5.14
N SER A 135 -16.93 -1.76 -4.43
CA SER A 135 -18.28 -1.21 -4.66
C SER A 135 -18.35 0.28 -4.34
N SER A 136 -17.70 0.73 -3.27
CA SER A 136 -17.73 2.13 -2.83
C SER A 136 -16.88 3.07 -3.70
N MET A 137 -15.87 2.53 -4.40
CA MET A 137 -14.94 3.25 -5.27
C MET A 137 -15.22 3.02 -6.75
N LYS A 138 -16.35 2.37 -7.07
CA LYS A 138 -16.75 2.05 -8.45
C LYS A 138 -16.81 3.32 -9.29
N GLY A 139 -16.14 3.31 -10.44
CA GLY A 139 -16.07 4.44 -11.37
C GLY A 139 -15.07 5.53 -10.96
N LYS A 140 -14.40 5.40 -9.80
CA LYS A 140 -13.30 6.27 -9.37
C LYS A 140 -11.94 5.60 -9.48
N LEU A 141 -11.88 4.29 -9.25
CA LEU A 141 -10.65 3.49 -9.30
C LEU A 141 -10.85 2.25 -10.18
N ALA A 142 -9.76 1.85 -10.84
CA ALA A 142 -9.63 0.50 -11.39
C ALA A 142 -9.16 -0.43 -10.26
N LEU A 143 -10.12 -1.06 -9.59
CA LEU A 143 -9.96 -2.13 -8.59
C LEU A 143 -10.48 -3.46 -9.17
#